data_AF-A0A8T4XEV1-F1
#
_entry.id   AF-A0A8T4XEV1-F1
#
_cell.length_a   1.000
_cell.length_b   1.000
_cell.length_c   1.000
_cell.angle_alpha   90.00
_cell.angle_beta   90.00
_cell.angle_gamma   90.00
#
_symmetry.space_group_name_H-M   'P 1'
#
loop_
_entity.id
_entity.type
_entity.pdbx_description
1 polymer ?
#
loop_
_entity_poly.entity_id
_entity_poly.type
_entity_poly.pdbx_seq_one_letter_code
_entity_poly.pdbx_strand_id
1 'polypeptide(L)'
;MSLGLDEVRIKCPKCGKMVPAMKYCIYCGSQLPSSQQPRPERPPQPVEVPPPVPPLVPPPQPSPVAAPIGIEGEIANLMSNISTLYARKIALFKLFQSGEVSEKVFLKLYNEYSGKMSDFLNARVRKLEELRRRLEEAEKRLNEIALNIEELSVRYKIGEIDLSIFSQKSEKLKAEQRELESIVRSIKVCLGRLEKLLGDKSPSEIKSMESDLRAAYEAIKSLVNEGKISGEVLDTIKVDVEETMAFLDSLIRDRKEREKALKEELETLHARYRIGEINLEEYEKRKKEIQEEIGRIWS
;
A
#
# COMPACT_ATOMS: atom_id res chain seq x y z
N MET A 1 -35.57 4.37 25.28
CA MET A 1 -35.48 5.73 25.85
C MET A 1 -34.32 6.42 25.16
N SER A 2 -34.63 7.32 24.23
CA SER A 2 -33.67 7.98 23.34
C SER A 2 -33.08 9.21 24.03
N LEU A 3 -31.79 9.19 24.33
CA LEU A 3 -31.05 10.38 24.76
C LEU A 3 -30.61 11.14 23.51
N GLY A 4 -31.40 12.14 23.12
CA GLY A 4 -31.02 13.13 22.10
C GLY A 4 -29.97 14.08 22.67
N LEU A 5 -28.73 13.92 22.23
CA LEU A 5 -27.73 14.98 22.32
C LEU A 5 -28.00 15.94 21.16
N ASP A 6 -28.63 17.07 21.45
CA ASP A 6 -28.78 18.18 20.49
C ASP A 6 -27.38 18.74 20.16
N GLU A 7 -26.77 18.19 19.11
CA GLU A 7 -25.52 18.71 18.55
C GLU A 7 -25.78 20.12 18.00
N VAL A 8 -25.12 21.13 18.57
CA VAL A 8 -25.16 22.51 18.08
C VAL A 8 -24.63 22.53 16.64
N ARG A 9 -25.52 22.83 15.68
CA ARG A 9 -25.19 22.93 14.25
C ARG A 9 -25.06 24.38 13.82
N ILE A 10 -24.02 24.69 13.06
CA ILE A 10 -23.71 25.99 12.48
C ILE A 10 -23.77 25.91 10.95
N LYS A 11 -24.18 26.99 10.29
CA LYS A 11 -24.18 27.09 8.83
C LYS A 11 -22.78 27.43 8.34
N CYS A 12 -22.22 26.62 7.45
CA CYS A 12 -20.94 26.90 6.84
C CYS A 12 -21.01 28.18 5.98
N PRO A 13 -20.13 29.17 6.18
CA PRO A 13 -20.15 30.42 5.42
C PRO A 13 -19.73 30.24 3.95
N LYS A 14 -19.04 29.15 3.60
CA LYS A 14 -18.56 28.89 2.24
C LYS A 14 -19.55 28.08 1.39
N CYS A 15 -20.07 26.97 1.92
CA CYS A 15 -20.96 26.09 1.16
C CYS A 15 -22.43 26.13 1.59
N GLY A 16 -22.76 26.88 2.64
CA GLY A 16 -24.13 27.08 3.11
C GLY A 16 -24.78 25.88 3.81
N LYS A 17 -24.09 24.73 3.94
CA LYS A 17 -24.63 23.53 4.61
C LYS A 17 -24.59 23.66 6.13
N MET A 18 -25.60 23.11 6.81
CA MET A 18 -25.63 22.97 8.27
C MET A 18 -24.71 21.83 8.69
N VAL A 19 -23.76 22.11 9.58
CA VAL A 19 -22.76 21.15 10.05
C VAL A 19 -22.59 21.27 11.56
N PRO A 20 -22.16 20.21 12.26
CA PRO A 20 -21.81 20.31 13.68
C PRO A 20 -20.77 21.41 13.90
N ALA A 21 -20.85 22.13 15.03
CA ALA A 21 -19.96 23.24 15.39
C ALA A 21 -18.52 22.79 15.70
N MET A 22 -17.82 22.31 14.67
CA MET A 22 -16.42 21.87 14.70
C MET A 22 -15.49 22.93 14.11
N LYS A 23 -14.17 22.73 14.16
CA LYS A 23 -13.19 23.69 13.62
C LYS A 23 -13.26 23.85 12.10
N TYR A 24 -13.67 22.82 11.36
CA TYR A 24 -13.74 22.82 9.89
C TYR A 24 -15.05 22.19 9.39
N CYS A 25 -15.54 22.66 8.24
CA CYS A 25 -16.72 22.11 7.58
C CYS A 25 -16.41 20.73 6.99
N ILE A 26 -17.17 19.71 7.38
CA ILE A 26 -17.02 18.32 6.89
C ILE A 26 -17.23 18.16 5.38
N TYR A 27 -17.89 19.12 4.72
CA TYR A 27 -18.22 19.03 3.30
C TYR A 27 -17.26 19.78 2.38
N CYS A 28 -16.62 20.86 2.84
CA CYS A 28 -15.79 21.70 1.98
C CYS A 28 -14.46 22.14 2.61
N GLY A 29 -14.17 21.69 3.83
CA GLY A 29 -12.90 21.94 4.53
C GLY A 29 -12.70 23.36 5.05
N SER A 30 -13.63 24.30 4.82
CA SER A 30 -13.47 25.67 5.30
C SER A 30 -13.58 25.77 6.83
N GLN A 31 -12.75 26.61 7.44
CA GLN A 31 -12.77 26.85 8.88
C GLN A 31 -14.11 27.49 9.31
N LEU A 32 -14.73 26.95 10.36
CA LEU A 32 -16.00 27.46 10.89
C LEU A 32 -15.74 28.45 12.04
N PRO A 33 -16.60 29.47 12.22
CA PRO A 33 -16.50 30.38 13.35
C PRO A 33 -16.63 29.62 14.68
N SER A 34 -15.61 29.68 15.53
CA SER A 34 -15.66 29.05 16.86
C SER A 34 -16.54 29.89 17.79
N SER A 35 -17.57 29.30 18.37
CA SER A 35 -18.43 29.92 19.38
C SER A 35 -17.72 29.96 20.74
N GLN A 36 -16.72 30.81 20.88
CA GLN A 36 -16.27 31.31 22.18
C GLN A 36 -16.08 32.82 22.07
N GLN A 37 -17.13 33.57 22.40
CA GLN A 37 -16.99 35.01 22.67
C GLN A 37 -16.45 35.22 24.09
N PRO A 38 -15.41 36.04 24.29
CA PRO A 38 -15.00 36.55 25.59
C PRO A 38 -16.02 37.58 26.10
N ARG A 39 -16.40 37.51 27.39
CA ARG A 39 -17.24 38.51 28.06
C ARG A 39 -16.42 39.79 28.36
N PRO A 40 -17.02 40.99 28.25
CA PRO A 40 -16.36 42.27 28.48
C PRO A 40 -16.27 42.67 29.97
N GLU A 41 -15.27 43.48 30.26
CA GLU A 41 -14.78 43.98 31.55
C GLU A 41 -15.75 44.86 32.35
N ARG A 42 -15.56 44.89 33.68
CA ARG A 42 -15.88 46.04 34.54
C ARG A 42 -14.86 46.15 35.71
N PRO A 43 -14.26 47.34 36.00
CA PRO A 43 -13.22 47.56 37.03
C PRO A 43 -13.77 48.23 38.32
N PRO A 44 -12.96 48.66 39.32
CA PRO A 44 -11.74 48.07 39.96
C PRO A 44 -11.85 48.03 41.52
N GLN A 45 -10.88 47.43 42.22
CA GLN A 45 -10.19 48.04 43.38
C GLN A 45 -8.95 47.20 43.80
N PRO A 46 -7.94 47.82 44.45
CA PRO A 46 -6.53 47.51 44.24
C PRO A 46 -5.84 46.88 45.45
N VAL A 47 -4.91 45.94 45.23
CA VAL A 47 -3.83 45.67 46.19
C VAL A 47 -2.54 45.36 45.45
N GLU A 48 -1.46 45.81 46.07
CA GLU A 48 -0.10 46.08 45.61
C GLU A 48 0.67 44.92 44.98
N VAL A 49 1.60 45.35 44.13
CA VAL A 49 2.51 44.59 43.26
C VAL A 49 3.74 44.12 44.04
N PRO A 50 4.17 42.85 43.89
CA PRO A 50 5.59 42.51 43.87
C PRO A 50 6.06 42.30 42.41
N PRO A 51 7.32 42.63 42.08
CA PRO A 51 7.81 42.73 40.71
C PRO A 51 7.84 41.35 40.00
N PRO A 52 7.55 41.29 38.69
CA PRO A 52 7.56 40.04 37.94
C PRO A 52 8.98 39.60 37.59
N VAL A 53 9.28 38.34 37.88
CA VAL A 53 10.40 37.60 37.29
C VAL A 53 10.09 37.37 35.80
N PRO A 54 11.03 37.57 34.87
CA PRO A 54 10.76 37.39 33.44
C PRO A 54 10.32 35.94 33.12
N PRO A 55 9.31 35.72 32.25
CA PRO A 55 8.94 34.39 31.81
C PRO A 55 10.07 33.76 30.99
N LEU A 56 10.56 32.61 31.44
CA LEU A 56 11.39 31.71 30.65
C LEU A 56 10.59 31.28 29.42
N VAL A 57 11.04 31.71 28.24
CA VAL A 57 10.61 31.18 26.94
C VAL A 57 10.88 29.66 26.96
N PRO A 58 9.88 28.79 26.77
CA PRO A 58 10.15 27.36 26.59
C PRO A 58 10.92 27.21 25.28
N PRO A 59 12.05 26.46 25.25
CA PRO A 59 12.74 26.18 24.01
C PRO A 59 11.80 25.42 23.07
N PRO A 60 11.88 25.65 21.74
CA PRO A 60 11.09 24.92 20.77
C PRO A 60 11.36 23.43 20.94
N GLN A 61 10.30 22.65 21.16
CA GLN A 61 10.40 21.19 21.15
C GLN A 61 10.97 20.75 19.79
N PRO A 62 12.07 19.99 19.76
CA PRO A 62 12.53 19.38 18.53
C PRO A 62 11.43 18.46 18.01
N SER A 63 11.08 18.62 16.73
CA SER A 63 10.30 17.62 16.01
C SER A 63 10.98 16.24 16.21
N PRO A 64 10.21 15.16 16.40
CA PRO A 64 10.82 13.83 16.52
C PRO A 64 11.57 13.55 15.22
N VAL A 65 12.90 13.56 15.32
CA VAL A 65 13.79 13.09 14.26
C VAL A 65 13.40 11.63 14.04
N ALA A 66 12.80 11.34 12.87
CA ALA A 66 12.45 9.98 12.51
C ALA A 66 13.70 9.11 12.67
N ALA A 67 13.59 8.03 13.45
CA ALA A 67 14.66 7.08 13.61
C ALA A 67 15.17 6.62 12.23
N PRO A 68 16.48 6.31 12.08
CA PRO A 68 17.00 5.79 10.83
C PRO A 68 16.13 4.61 10.39
N ILE A 69 15.43 4.79 9.27
CA ILE A 69 14.57 3.77 8.72
C ILE A 69 15.51 2.67 8.23
N GLY A 70 15.51 1.51 8.90
CA GLY A 70 16.30 0.37 8.46
C GLY A 70 15.94 -0.03 7.01
N ILE A 71 16.80 -0.82 6.36
CA ILE A 71 16.63 -1.25 4.96
C ILE A 71 15.22 -1.81 4.69
N GLU A 72 14.67 -2.57 5.64
CA GLU A 72 13.29 -3.11 5.55
C GLU A 72 12.22 -2.01 5.47
N GLY A 73 12.40 -0.91 6.20
CA GLY A 73 11.49 0.24 6.17
C GLY A 73 11.68 1.11 4.93
N GLU A 74 12.89 1.22 4.38
CA GLU A 74 13.11 1.89 3.09
C GLU A 74 12.37 1.16 1.96
N ILE A 75 12.49 -0.17 1.94
CA ILE A 75 11.76 -1.04 1.01
C ILE A 75 10.25 -0.92 1.24
N ALA A 76 9.82 -0.83 2.51
CA ALA A 76 8.42 -0.60 2.84
C ALA A 76 7.84 0.64 2.18
N ASN A 77 8.55 1.75 2.36
CA ASN A 77 8.14 3.04 1.84
C ASN A 77 8.16 3.04 0.32
N LEU A 78 9.20 2.44 -0.29
CA LEU A 78 9.29 2.31 -1.74
C LEU A 78 8.09 1.57 -2.32
N MET A 79 7.76 0.39 -1.78
CA MET A 79 6.63 -0.41 -2.26
C MET A 79 5.28 0.28 -2.01
N SER A 80 5.11 0.95 -0.85
CA SER A 80 3.91 1.73 -0.55
C SER A 80 3.73 2.92 -1.49
N ASN A 81 4.82 3.60 -1.85
CA ASN A 81 4.80 4.71 -2.81
C ASN A 81 4.37 4.24 -4.21
N ILE A 82 4.87 3.08 -4.67
CA ILE A 82 4.46 2.45 -5.93
C ILE A 82 2.94 2.17 -5.91
N SER A 83 2.46 1.47 -4.88
CA SER A 83 1.03 1.16 -4.71
C SER A 83 0.16 2.42 -4.71
N THR A 84 0.60 3.44 -3.97
CA THR A 84 -0.08 4.74 -3.87
C THR A 84 -0.15 5.45 -5.23
N LEU A 85 0.90 5.41 -6.04
CA LEU A 85 0.88 6.05 -7.36
C LEU A 85 -0.07 5.33 -8.33
N TYR A 86 -0.16 4.00 -8.30
CA TYR A 86 -1.16 3.28 -9.10
C TYR A 86 -2.58 3.72 -8.73
N ALA A 87 -2.89 3.75 -7.42
CA ALA A 87 -4.19 4.20 -6.95
C ALA A 87 -4.49 5.66 -7.34
N ARG A 88 -3.50 6.55 -7.24
CA ARG A 88 -3.65 7.97 -7.63
C ARG A 88 -3.86 8.15 -9.13
N LYS A 89 -3.17 7.39 -9.99
CA LYS A 89 -3.39 7.43 -11.44
C LYS A 89 -4.82 7.02 -11.81
N ILE A 90 -5.33 5.95 -11.20
CA ILE A 90 -6.72 5.49 -11.41
C ILE A 90 -7.72 6.52 -10.87
N ALA A 91 -7.48 7.12 -9.70
CA ALA A 91 -8.34 8.17 -9.17
C ALA A 91 -8.35 9.44 -10.06
N LEU A 92 -7.20 9.80 -10.63
CA LEU A 92 -7.08 10.93 -11.55
C LEU A 92 -7.96 10.74 -12.80
N PHE A 93 -8.06 9.51 -13.31
CA PHE A 93 -8.98 9.19 -14.39
C PHE A 93 -10.45 9.46 -14.04
N LYS A 94 -10.87 9.09 -12.83
CA LYS A 94 -12.25 9.33 -12.36
C LYS A 94 -12.56 10.84 -12.30
N LEU A 95 -11.63 11.64 -11.77
CA LEU A 95 -11.77 13.10 -11.71
C LEU A 95 -11.79 13.77 -13.09
N PHE A 96 -11.05 13.20 -14.05
CA PHE A 96 -11.08 13.69 -15.41
C PHE A 96 -12.41 13.39 -16.10
N GLN A 97 -12.96 12.18 -15.94
CA GLN A 97 -14.27 11.80 -16.47
C GLN A 97 -15.44 12.61 -15.91
N SER A 98 -15.39 12.96 -14.62
CA SER A 98 -16.43 13.80 -14.02
C SER A 98 -16.36 15.26 -14.46
N GLY A 99 -15.36 15.64 -15.27
CA GLY A 99 -15.14 17.02 -15.71
C GLY A 99 -14.60 17.94 -14.62
N GLU A 100 -14.18 17.40 -13.47
CA GLU A 100 -13.59 18.18 -12.37
C GLU A 100 -12.21 18.73 -12.71
N VAL A 101 -11.53 18.12 -13.70
CA VAL A 101 -10.18 18.47 -14.13
C VAL A 101 -10.14 18.71 -15.63
N SER A 102 -9.57 19.84 -16.05
CA SER A 102 -9.33 20.12 -17.48
C SER A 102 -8.26 19.21 -18.09
N GLU A 103 -8.29 19.01 -19.41
CA GLU A 103 -7.30 18.20 -20.16
C GLU A 103 -5.85 18.60 -19.84
N LYS A 104 -5.56 19.91 -19.84
CA LYS A 104 -4.21 20.43 -19.55
C LYS A 104 -3.72 20.05 -18.16
N VAL A 105 -4.60 20.12 -17.16
CA VAL A 105 -4.26 19.77 -15.78
C VAL A 105 -4.14 18.26 -15.63
N PHE A 106 -5.03 17.49 -16.26
CA PHE A 106 -4.98 16.04 -16.30
C PHE A 106 -3.65 15.55 -16.88
N LEU A 107 -3.29 15.98 -18.09
CA LEU A 107 -2.05 15.59 -18.76
C LEU A 107 -0.81 15.95 -17.95
N LYS A 108 -0.77 17.14 -17.36
CA LYS A 108 0.34 17.57 -16.50
C LYS A 108 0.51 16.62 -15.30
N LEU A 109 -0.56 16.36 -14.56
CA LEU A 109 -0.52 15.48 -13.38
C LEU A 109 -0.23 14.03 -13.77
N TYR A 110 -0.79 13.57 -14.89
CA TYR A 110 -0.57 12.23 -15.40
C TYR A 110 0.89 11.98 -15.72
N ASN A 111 1.52 12.93 -16.42
CA ASN A 111 2.94 12.86 -16.78
C ASN A 111 3.84 12.93 -15.54
N GLU A 112 3.51 13.77 -14.56
CA GLU A 112 4.22 13.84 -13.29
C GLU A 112 4.14 12.51 -12.51
N TYR A 113 2.95 11.91 -12.44
CA TYR A 113 2.76 10.62 -11.77
C TYR A 113 3.42 9.47 -12.51
N SER A 114 3.41 9.49 -13.85
CA SER A 114 4.06 8.47 -14.67
C SER A 114 5.59 8.55 -14.56
N GLY A 115 6.15 9.76 -14.55
CA GLY A 115 7.58 9.98 -14.28
C GLY A 115 7.99 9.45 -12.90
N LYS A 116 7.27 9.86 -11.84
CA LYS A 116 7.53 9.36 -10.47
C LYS A 116 7.36 7.84 -10.35
N MET A 117 6.40 7.26 -11.07
CA MET A 117 6.21 5.81 -11.09
C MET A 117 7.43 5.12 -11.71
N SER A 118 7.92 5.62 -12.85
CA SER A 118 9.13 5.11 -13.48
C SER A 118 10.33 5.18 -12.52
N ASP A 119 10.52 6.31 -11.83
CA ASP A 119 11.60 6.47 -10.84
C ASP A 119 11.53 5.43 -9.72
N PHE A 120 10.34 5.20 -9.14
CA PHE A 120 10.18 4.20 -8.09
C PHE A 120 10.34 2.76 -8.59
N LEU A 121 9.83 2.44 -9.78
CA LEU A 121 10.02 1.12 -10.39
C LEU A 121 11.51 0.86 -10.69
N ASN A 122 12.23 1.84 -11.18
CA ASN A 122 13.67 1.76 -11.41
C ASN A 122 14.45 1.61 -10.08
N ALA A 123 14.08 2.37 -9.05
CA ALA A 123 14.67 2.22 -7.73
C ALA A 123 14.45 0.82 -7.15
N ARG A 124 13.26 0.25 -7.37
CA ARG A 124 12.92 -1.13 -6.98
C ARG A 124 13.81 -2.15 -7.69
N VAL A 125 14.01 -2.02 -9.00
CA VAL A 125 14.88 -2.91 -9.78
C VAL A 125 16.31 -2.84 -9.25
N ARG A 126 16.86 -1.64 -9.06
CA ARG A 126 18.22 -1.46 -8.49
C ARG A 126 18.35 -2.11 -7.11
N LYS A 127 17.32 -1.96 -6.26
CA LYS A 127 17.33 -2.56 -4.91
C LYS A 127 17.26 -4.09 -4.95
N LEU A 128 16.49 -4.66 -5.88
CA LEU A 128 16.46 -6.11 -6.12
C LEU A 128 17.84 -6.62 -6.50
N GLU A 129 18.51 -5.96 -7.44
CA GLU A 129 19.86 -6.34 -7.89
C GLU A 129 20.89 -6.25 -6.76
N GLU A 130 20.89 -5.14 -6.01
CA GLU A 130 21.76 -4.96 -4.84
C GLU A 130 21.60 -6.10 -3.83
N LEU A 131 20.35 -6.41 -3.47
CA LEU A 131 20.05 -7.43 -2.47
C LEU A 131 20.36 -8.85 -2.98
N ARG A 132 20.13 -9.14 -4.27
CA ARG A 132 20.49 -10.44 -4.86
C ARG A 132 22.00 -10.66 -4.82
N ARG A 133 22.80 -9.64 -5.18
CA ARG A 133 24.27 -9.73 -5.09
C ARG A 133 24.73 -9.96 -3.65
N ARG A 134 24.19 -9.20 -2.70
CA ARG A 134 24.51 -9.36 -1.27
C ARG A 134 24.10 -10.73 -0.72
N LEU A 135 22.98 -11.28 -1.20
CA LEU A 135 22.54 -12.62 -0.84
C LEU A 135 23.55 -13.67 -1.31
N GLU A 136 23.97 -13.59 -2.58
CA GLU A 136 24.97 -14.49 -3.15
C GLU A 136 26.31 -14.42 -2.41
N GLU A 137 26.78 -13.21 -2.10
CA GLU A 137 28.00 -12.99 -1.30
C GLU A 137 27.89 -13.64 0.10
N ALA A 138 26.76 -13.45 0.78
CA ALA A 138 26.52 -14.03 2.11
C ALA A 138 26.41 -15.57 2.07
N GLU A 139 25.73 -16.12 1.07
CA GLU A 139 25.61 -17.57 0.88
C GLU A 139 26.97 -18.21 0.54
N LYS A 140 27.80 -17.55 -0.28
CA LYS A 140 29.18 -17.98 -0.53
C LYS A 140 30.00 -18.02 0.76
N ARG A 141 29.89 -16.98 1.59
CA ARG A 141 30.61 -16.92 2.87
C ARG A 141 30.16 -18.01 3.84
N LEU A 142 28.86 -18.32 3.89
CA LEU A 142 28.34 -19.44 4.68
C LEU A 142 28.94 -20.78 4.25
N ASN A 143 29.06 -21.01 2.93
CA ASN A 143 29.70 -22.22 2.41
C ASN A 143 31.19 -22.31 2.80
N GLU A 144 31.93 -21.19 2.73
CA GLU A 144 33.32 -21.15 3.19
C GLU A 144 33.44 -21.47 4.68
N ILE A 145 32.56 -20.92 5.52
CA ILE A 145 32.53 -21.21 6.96
C ILE A 145 32.24 -22.69 7.21
N ALA A 146 31.30 -23.29 6.47
CA ALA A 146 31.00 -24.71 6.59
C ALA A 146 32.23 -25.58 6.29
N LEU A 147 32.96 -25.28 5.22
CA LEU A 147 34.22 -25.96 4.88
C LEU A 147 35.28 -25.76 5.98
N ASN A 148 35.42 -24.55 6.51
CA ASN A 148 36.37 -24.26 7.58
C ASN A 148 36.04 -25.01 8.88
N ILE A 149 34.75 -25.17 9.21
CA ILE A 149 34.31 -25.96 10.37
C ILE A 149 34.64 -27.44 10.16
N GLU A 150 34.40 -27.96 8.96
CA GLU A 150 34.74 -29.34 8.59
C GLU A 150 36.25 -29.59 8.69
N GLU A 151 37.05 -28.73 8.07
CA GLU A 151 38.52 -28.79 8.14
C GLU A 151 39.02 -28.76 9.59
N LEU A 152 38.51 -27.81 10.39
CA LEU A 152 38.86 -27.67 11.80
C LEU A 152 38.54 -28.95 12.59
N SER A 153 37.42 -29.62 12.28
CA SER A 153 37.03 -30.90 12.86
C SER A 153 37.98 -32.03 12.48
N VAL A 154 38.42 -32.09 11.22
CA VAL A 154 39.41 -33.08 10.78
C VAL A 154 40.74 -32.88 11.50
N ARG A 155 41.28 -31.65 11.53
CA ARG A 155 42.55 -31.32 12.21
C ARG A 155 42.55 -31.72 13.69
N TYR A 156 41.42 -31.50 14.39
CA TYR A 156 41.26 -31.95 15.76
C TYR A 156 41.28 -33.48 15.89
N LYS A 157 40.55 -34.20 15.02
CA LYS A 157 40.47 -35.67 15.04
C LYS A 157 41.81 -36.36 14.76
N ILE A 158 42.65 -35.77 13.90
CA ILE A 158 44.00 -36.30 13.62
C ILE A 158 45.05 -35.82 14.64
N GLY A 159 44.65 -35.03 15.64
CA GLY A 159 45.51 -34.56 16.72
C GLY A 159 46.45 -33.41 16.36
N GLU A 160 46.24 -32.72 15.23
CA GLU A 160 47.03 -31.54 14.86
C GLU A 160 46.75 -30.33 15.75
N ILE A 161 45.57 -30.27 16.37
CA ILE A 161 45.17 -29.21 17.29
C ILE A 161 44.53 -29.82 18.55
N ASP A 162 44.71 -29.14 19.68
CA ASP A 162 44.07 -29.52 20.94
C ASP A 162 42.60 -29.07 21.02
N LEU A 163 41.90 -29.58 22.04
CA LEU A 163 40.49 -29.29 22.28
C LEU A 163 40.23 -27.80 22.58
N SER A 164 41.18 -27.08 23.19
CA SER A 164 41.02 -25.67 23.53
C SER A 164 41.03 -24.80 22.27
N ILE A 165 42.02 -25.01 21.39
CA ILE A 165 42.13 -24.33 20.10
C ILE A 165 40.93 -24.67 19.20
N PHE A 166 40.55 -25.94 19.15
CA PHE A 166 39.36 -26.39 18.40
C PHE A 166 38.11 -25.65 18.88
N SER A 167 37.84 -25.67 20.19
CA SER A 167 36.64 -25.05 20.77
C SER A 167 36.60 -23.55 20.50
N GLN A 168 37.71 -22.83 20.71
CA GLN A 168 37.76 -21.38 20.48
C GLN A 168 37.47 -21.02 19.02
N LYS A 169 38.13 -21.69 18.06
CA LYS A 169 37.92 -21.41 16.63
C LYS A 169 36.52 -21.82 16.17
N SER A 170 36.02 -22.95 16.65
CA SER A 170 34.68 -23.46 16.35
C SER A 170 33.60 -22.47 16.80
N GLU A 171 33.70 -21.94 18.02
CA GLU A 171 32.72 -20.96 18.52
C GLU A 171 32.75 -19.64 17.74
N LYS A 172 33.94 -19.17 17.32
CA LYS A 172 34.05 -17.99 16.45
C LYS A 172 33.36 -18.22 15.10
N LEU A 173 33.62 -19.35 14.45
CA LEU A 173 33.02 -19.69 13.15
C LEU A 173 31.50 -19.86 13.26
N LYS A 174 31.00 -20.49 14.34
CA LYS A 174 29.55 -20.61 14.59
C LYS A 174 28.89 -19.27 14.91
N ALA A 175 29.58 -18.35 15.58
CA ALA A 175 29.06 -17.01 15.80
C ALA A 175 28.88 -16.28 14.46
N GLU A 176 29.92 -16.28 13.61
CA GLU A 176 29.86 -15.69 12.26
C GLU A 176 28.78 -16.36 11.39
N GLN A 177 28.66 -17.69 11.45
CA GLN A 177 27.61 -18.43 10.74
C GLN A 177 26.21 -17.95 11.14
N ARG A 178 25.92 -17.85 12.45
CA ARG A 178 24.60 -17.40 12.95
C ARG A 178 24.26 -15.99 12.51
N GLU A 179 25.25 -15.09 12.50
CA GLU A 179 25.08 -13.71 12.03
C GLU A 179 24.76 -13.66 10.53
N LEU A 180 25.52 -14.38 9.70
CA LEU A 180 25.29 -14.45 8.26
C LEU A 180 23.96 -15.11 7.92
N GLU A 181 23.56 -16.17 8.60
CA GLU A 181 22.24 -16.77 8.43
C GLU A 181 21.12 -15.78 8.75
N SER A 182 21.31 -14.92 9.76
CA SER A 182 20.36 -13.85 10.08
C SER A 182 20.25 -12.82 8.95
N ILE A 183 21.40 -12.41 8.40
CA ILE A 183 21.47 -11.50 7.25
C ILE A 183 20.77 -12.11 6.03
N VAL A 184 21.06 -13.37 5.70
CA VAL A 184 20.44 -14.11 4.59
C VAL A 184 18.91 -14.15 4.74
N ARG A 185 18.42 -14.44 5.96
CA ARG A 185 16.97 -14.42 6.24
C ARG A 185 16.36 -13.05 6.01
N SER A 186 16.96 -11.98 6.54
CA SER A 186 16.45 -10.60 6.36
C SER A 186 16.48 -10.18 4.89
N ILE A 187 17.54 -10.51 4.15
CA ILE A 187 17.62 -10.23 2.70
C ILE A 187 16.52 -10.97 1.93
N LYS A 188 16.26 -12.25 2.24
CA LYS A 188 15.19 -13.03 1.59
C LYS A 188 13.80 -12.42 1.85
N VAL A 189 13.54 -11.93 3.06
CA VAL A 189 12.30 -11.20 3.38
C VAL A 189 12.19 -9.91 2.55
N CYS A 190 13.28 -9.13 2.47
CA CYS A 190 13.33 -7.91 1.67
C CYS A 190 13.08 -8.17 0.18
N LEU A 191 13.72 -9.20 -0.39
CA LEU A 191 13.54 -9.61 -1.78
C LEU A 191 12.08 -10.01 -2.06
N GLY A 192 11.50 -10.88 -1.22
CA GLY A 192 10.11 -11.30 -1.37
C GLY A 192 9.12 -10.13 -1.31
N ARG A 193 9.43 -9.10 -0.52
CA ARG A 193 8.63 -7.87 -0.48
C ARG A 193 8.77 -7.04 -1.75
N LEU A 194 9.98 -6.86 -2.26
CA LEU A 194 10.20 -6.15 -3.51
C LEU A 194 9.52 -6.88 -4.67
N GLU A 195 9.59 -8.20 -4.75
CA GLU A 195 9.00 -9.00 -5.83
C GLU A 195 7.48 -8.87 -5.93
N LYS A 196 6.78 -8.78 -4.80
CA LYS A 196 5.31 -8.64 -4.74
C LYS A 196 4.85 -7.20 -4.92
N LEU A 197 4.82 -6.73 -6.17
CA LEU A 197 4.15 -5.47 -6.52
C LEU A 197 2.67 -5.50 -6.10
N LEU A 198 2.19 -4.42 -5.50
CA LEU A 198 0.84 -4.32 -4.90
C LEU A 198 0.56 -5.39 -3.83
N GLY A 199 1.59 -5.90 -3.14
CA GLY A 199 1.44 -6.89 -2.08
C GLY A 199 0.65 -6.39 -0.84
N ASP A 200 0.43 -5.08 -0.74
CA ASP A 200 -0.45 -4.44 0.26
C ASP A 200 -1.92 -4.41 -0.16
N LYS A 201 -2.26 -4.88 -1.36
CA LYS A 201 -3.61 -4.89 -1.92
C LYS A 201 -4.23 -6.28 -1.91
N SER A 202 -5.51 -6.34 -1.53
CA SER A 202 -6.30 -7.55 -1.68
C SER A 202 -6.58 -7.86 -3.16
N PRO A 203 -6.86 -9.13 -3.52
CA PRO A 203 -7.27 -9.48 -4.87
C PRO A 203 -8.51 -8.70 -5.34
N SER A 204 -9.47 -8.47 -4.44
CA SER A 204 -10.65 -7.64 -4.70
C SER A 204 -10.29 -6.19 -5.06
N GLU A 205 -9.37 -5.57 -4.33
CA GLU A 205 -8.91 -4.21 -4.63
C GLU A 205 -8.24 -4.16 -6.01
N ILE A 206 -7.39 -5.13 -6.35
CA ILE A 206 -6.74 -5.20 -7.66
C ILE A 206 -7.78 -5.37 -8.78
N LYS A 207 -8.78 -6.24 -8.58
CA LYS A 207 -9.90 -6.41 -9.53
C LYS A 207 -10.69 -5.12 -9.71
N SER A 208 -10.97 -4.40 -8.63
CA SER A 208 -11.63 -3.09 -8.68
C SER A 208 -10.78 -2.07 -9.44
N MET A 209 -9.48 -2.00 -9.15
CA MET A 209 -8.54 -1.10 -9.83
C MET A 209 -8.52 -1.35 -11.34
N GLU A 210 -8.44 -2.62 -11.77
CA GLU A 210 -8.45 -2.99 -13.18
C GLU A 210 -9.78 -2.61 -13.85
N SER A 211 -10.91 -2.92 -13.21
CA SER A 211 -12.24 -2.61 -13.74
C SER A 211 -12.45 -1.10 -13.85
N ASP A 212 -12.03 -0.34 -12.83
CA ASP A 212 -12.11 1.11 -12.80
C ASP A 212 -11.25 1.73 -13.91
N LEU A 213 -10.01 1.25 -14.08
CA LEU A 213 -9.11 1.73 -15.13
C LEU A 213 -9.65 1.42 -16.53
N ARG A 214 -10.19 0.22 -16.74
CA ARG A 214 -10.79 -0.16 -18.03
C ARG A 214 -12.01 0.70 -18.36
N ALA A 215 -12.95 0.81 -17.43
CA ALA A 215 -14.14 1.64 -17.61
C ALA A 215 -13.75 3.09 -17.88
N ALA A 216 -12.74 3.57 -17.16
CA ALA A 216 -12.22 4.91 -17.33
C ALA A 216 -11.63 5.16 -18.72
N TYR A 217 -10.81 4.23 -19.20
CA TYR A 217 -10.16 4.33 -20.49
C TYR A 217 -11.17 4.29 -21.64
N GLU A 218 -12.18 3.42 -21.57
CA GLU A 218 -13.26 3.37 -22.56
C GLU A 218 -14.11 4.64 -22.56
N ALA A 219 -14.39 5.22 -21.38
CA ALA A 219 -15.09 6.50 -21.30
C ALA A 219 -14.30 7.63 -21.99
N ILE A 220 -12.99 7.69 -21.79
CA ILE A 220 -12.12 8.67 -22.47
C ILE A 220 -12.15 8.48 -23.98
N LYS A 221 -12.07 7.23 -24.48
CA LYS A 221 -12.21 6.97 -25.93
C LYS A 221 -13.54 7.49 -26.48
N SER A 222 -14.65 7.29 -25.75
CA SER A 222 -15.95 7.84 -26.16
C SER A 222 -15.93 9.36 -26.23
N LEU A 223 -15.37 10.03 -25.21
CA LEU A 223 -15.29 11.49 -25.18
C LEU A 223 -14.44 12.06 -26.34
N VAL A 224 -13.36 11.38 -26.74
CA VAL A 224 -12.57 11.75 -27.93
C VAL A 224 -13.40 11.58 -29.19
N ASN A 225 -14.08 10.44 -29.36
CA ASN A 225 -14.91 10.16 -30.54
C ASN A 225 -16.08 11.15 -30.68
N GLU A 226 -16.62 11.63 -29.56
CA GLU A 226 -17.66 12.66 -29.49
C GLU A 226 -17.12 14.08 -29.72
N GLY A 227 -15.80 14.26 -29.87
CA GLY A 227 -15.16 15.56 -30.04
C GLY A 227 -15.18 16.44 -28.79
N LYS A 228 -15.44 15.86 -27.61
CA LYS A 228 -15.50 16.59 -26.33
C LYS A 228 -14.13 16.84 -25.72
N ILE A 229 -13.15 16.01 -26.06
CA ILE A 229 -11.75 16.17 -25.62
C ILE A 229 -10.78 15.94 -26.78
N SER A 230 -9.56 16.46 -26.66
CA SER A 230 -8.50 16.28 -27.66
C SER A 230 -8.04 14.81 -27.78
N GLY A 231 -7.73 14.38 -29.00
CA GLY A 231 -7.09 13.08 -29.26
C GLY A 231 -5.69 12.95 -28.62
N GLU A 232 -5.02 14.08 -28.36
CA GLU A 232 -3.72 14.12 -27.66
C GLU A 232 -3.78 13.43 -26.29
N VAL A 233 -4.92 13.53 -25.61
CA VAL A 233 -5.13 12.86 -24.31
C VAL A 233 -4.99 11.36 -24.46
N LEU A 234 -5.66 10.78 -25.46
CA LEU A 234 -5.64 9.34 -25.69
C LEU A 234 -4.26 8.86 -26.14
N ASP A 235 -3.63 9.59 -27.06
CA ASP A 235 -2.30 9.24 -27.58
C ASP A 235 -1.25 9.23 -26.46
N THR A 236 -1.35 10.15 -25.51
CA THR A 236 -0.40 10.25 -24.39
C THR A 236 -0.52 9.08 -23.42
N ILE A 237 -1.74 8.64 -23.10
CA ILE A 237 -1.96 7.66 -22.02
C ILE A 237 -2.04 6.22 -22.51
N LYS A 238 -2.33 6.00 -23.80
CA LYS A 238 -2.74 4.70 -24.35
C LYS A 238 -1.82 3.55 -23.95
N VAL A 239 -0.53 3.67 -24.26
CA VAL A 239 0.44 2.59 -24.03
C VAL A 239 0.56 2.27 -22.55
N ASP A 240 0.72 3.30 -21.71
CA ASP A 240 0.89 3.14 -20.27
C ASP A 240 -0.38 2.57 -19.58
N VAL A 241 -1.58 2.93 -20.04
CA VAL A 241 -2.85 2.35 -19.56
C VAL A 241 -2.99 0.89 -19.98
N GLU A 242 -2.67 0.56 -21.22
CA GLU A 242 -2.71 -0.82 -21.73
C GLU A 242 -1.72 -1.73 -20.99
N GLU A 243 -0.48 -1.25 -20.76
CA GLU A 243 0.52 -1.94 -19.94
C GLU A 243 0.06 -2.10 -18.49
N THR A 244 -0.53 -1.06 -17.90
CA THR A 244 -1.05 -1.12 -16.52
C THR A 244 -2.20 -2.13 -16.40
N MET A 245 -3.12 -2.16 -17.37
CA MET A 245 -4.22 -3.14 -17.39
C MET A 245 -3.68 -4.57 -17.53
N ALA A 246 -2.73 -4.80 -18.42
CA ALA A 246 -2.10 -6.12 -18.59
C ALA A 246 -1.37 -6.56 -17.31
N PHE A 247 -0.67 -5.64 -16.64
CA PHE A 247 -0.04 -5.89 -15.36
C PHE A 247 -1.05 -6.27 -14.28
N LEU A 248 -2.10 -5.48 -14.07
CA LEU A 248 -3.14 -5.78 -13.06
C LEU A 248 -3.82 -7.12 -13.35
N ASP A 249 -4.13 -7.41 -14.61
CA ASP A 249 -4.69 -8.71 -15.02
C ASP A 249 -3.75 -9.86 -14.68
N SER A 250 -2.44 -9.72 -14.93
CA SER A 250 -1.46 -10.76 -14.60
C SER A 250 -1.43 -11.13 -13.11
N LEU A 251 -1.74 -10.20 -12.21
CA LEU A 251 -1.78 -10.45 -10.76
C LEU A 251 -3.00 -11.27 -10.31
N ILE A 252 -4.08 -11.26 -11.09
CA ILE A 252 -5.36 -11.89 -10.72
C ILE A 252 -5.89 -12.86 -11.78
N ARG A 253 -5.09 -13.20 -12.80
CA ARG A 253 -5.46 -14.09 -13.90
C ARG A 253 -5.98 -15.44 -13.41
N ASP A 254 -5.17 -16.14 -12.60
CA ASP A 254 -5.52 -17.46 -12.08
C ASP A 254 -6.84 -17.44 -11.28
N ARG A 255 -7.08 -16.34 -10.55
CA ARG A 255 -8.31 -16.12 -9.79
C ARG A 255 -9.53 -15.93 -10.69
N LYS A 256 -9.39 -15.14 -11.75
CA LYS A 256 -10.45 -14.97 -12.76
C LYS A 256 -10.77 -16.27 -13.48
N GLU A 257 -9.75 -17.04 -13.84
CA GLU A 257 -9.92 -18.34 -14.49
C GLU A 257 -10.65 -19.32 -13.57
N ARG A 258 -10.26 -19.36 -12.28
CA ARG A 258 -10.97 -20.18 -11.28
C ARG A 258 -12.41 -19.73 -11.07
N GLU A 259 -12.67 -18.43 -10.94
CA GLU A 259 -14.03 -17.87 -10.83
C GLU A 259 -14.87 -18.25 -12.05
N LYS A 260 -14.31 -18.17 -13.26
CA LYS A 260 -14.98 -18.54 -14.50
C LYS A 260 -15.37 -20.02 -14.50
N ALA A 261 -14.44 -20.92 -14.15
CA ALA A 261 -14.72 -22.35 -14.07
C ALA A 261 -15.83 -22.68 -13.07
N LEU A 262 -15.85 -22.02 -11.90
CA LEU A 262 -16.89 -22.20 -10.90
C LEU A 262 -18.26 -21.69 -11.38
N LYS A 263 -18.29 -20.60 -12.16
CA LYS A 263 -19.54 -20.12 -12.79
C LYS A 263 -20.06 -21.09 -13.84
N GLU A 264 -19.18 -21.67 -14.65
CA GLU A 264 -19.55 -22.72 -15.62
C GLU A 264 -20.08 -23.98 -14.90
N GLU A 265 -19.50 -24.35 -13.75
CA GLU A 265 -20.04 -25.43 -12.90
C GLU A 265 -21.44 -25.07 -12.36
N LEU A 266 -21.64 -23.82 -11.94
CA LEU A 266 -22.94 -23.32 -11.47
C LEU A 266 -24.02 -23.37 -12.57
N GLU A 267 -23.66 -22.99 -13.80
CA GLU A 267 -24.55 -23.05 -14.96
C GLU A 267 -24.91 -24.50 -15.30
N THR A 268 -23.93 -25.40 -15.28
CA THR A 268 -24.13 -26.84 -15.48
C THR A 268 -25.05 -27.41 -14.40
N LEU A 269 -24.81 -27.05 -13.13
CA LEU A 269 -25.63 -27.46 -12.00
C LEU A 269 -27.09 -26.99 -12.17
N HIS A 270 -27.29 -25.75 -12.63
CA HIS A 270 -28.62 -25.21 -12.90
C HIS A 270 -29.33 -25.95 -14.04
N ALA A 271 -28.61 -26.32 -15.10
CA ALA A 271 -29.15 -27.11 -16.20
C ALA A 271 -29.59 -28.50 -15.71
N ARG A 272 -28.77 -29.20 -14.91
CA ARG A 272 -29.08 -30.52 -14.34
C ARG A 272 -30.33 -30.50 -13.45
N TYR A 273 -30.47 -29.47 -12.62
CA TYR A 273 -31.67 -29.28 -11.82
C TYR A 273 -32.91 -29.08 -12.70
N ARG A 274 -32.82 -28.27 -13.76
CA ARG A 274 -33.94 -28.01 -14.68
C ARG A 274 -34.44 -29.25 -15.42
N ILE A 275 -33.54 -30.17 -15.76
CA ILE A 275 -33.90 -31.44 -16.40
C ILE A 275 -34.24 -32.56 -15.40
N GLY A 276 -34.24 -32.25 -14.09
CA GLY A 276 -34.62 -33.19 -13.03
C GLY A 276 -33.57 -34.24 -12.70
N GLU A 277 -32.32 -34.08 -13.13
CA GLU A 277 -31.21 -35.00 -12.79
C GLU A 277 -30.82 -34.92 -11.30
N ILE A 278 -31.07 -33.78 -10.65
CA ILE A 278 -30.81 -33.55 -9.23
C ILE A 278 -32.03 -32.93 -8.55
N ASN A 279 -32.16 -33.17 -7.25
CA ASN A 279 -33.24 -32.61 -6.44
C ASN A 279 -32.90 -31.18 -5.94
N LEU A 280 -33.90 -30.51 -5.36
CA LEU A 280 -33.76 -29.13 -4.88
C LEU A 280 -32.73 -28.99 -3.74
N GLU A 281 -32.65 -29.96 -2.83
CA GLU A 281 -31.73 -29.92 -1.70
C GLU A 281 -30.27 -30.03 -2.16
N GLU A 282 -29.99 -30.96 -3.09
CA GLU A 282 -28.68 -31.14 -3.70
C GLU A 282 -28.27 -29.90 -4.51
N TYR A 283 -29.20 -29.34 -5.28
CA TYR A 283 -28.99 -28.12 -6.03
C TYR A 283 -28.62 -26.93 -5.11
N GLU A 284 -29.44 -26.63 -4.09
CA GLU A 284 -29.18 -25.49 -3.21
C GLU A 284 -27.92 -25.69 -2.37
N LYS A 285 -27.63 -26.91 -1.91
CA LYS A 285 -26.38 -27.22 -1.19
C LYS A 285 -25.16 -26.93 -2.05
N ARG A 286 -25.11 -27.50 -3.27
CA ARG A 286 -23.93 -27.39 -4.14
C ARG A 286 -23.77 -25.98 -4.72
N LYS A 287 -24.88 -25.29 -5.01
CA LYS A 287 -24.89 -23.87 -5.38
C LYS A 287 -24.28 -23.01 -4.29
N LYS A 288 -24.64 -23.26 -3.01
CA LYS A 288 -24.06 -22.54 -1.87
C LYS A 288 -22.55 -22.77 -1.74
N GLU A 289 -22.11 -24.02 -1.85
CA GLU A 289 -20.67 -24.39 -1.80
C GLU A 289 -19.86 -23.67 -2.90
N ILE A 290 -20.36 -23.68 -4.14
CA ILE A 290 -19.72 -22.99 -5.27
C ILE A 290 -19.69 -21.47 -5.04
N GLN A 291 -20.79 -20.88 -4.54
CA GLN A 291 -20.85 -19.44 -4.23
C GLN A 291 -19.89 -19.04 -3.12
N GLU A 292 -19.76 -19.85 -2.08
CA GLU A 292 -18.78 -19.64 -1.00
C GLU A 292 -17.33 -19.76 -1.51
N GLU A 293 -17.07 -20.68 -2.45
CA GLU A 293 -15.76 -20.76 -3.10
C GLU A 293 -15.45 -19.53 -3.96
N ILE A 294 -16.41 -19.06 -4.76
CA ILE A 294 -16.26 -17.80 -5.52
C ILE A 294 -15.97 -16.63 -4.58
N GLY A 295 -16.65 -16.55 -3.43
CA GLY A 295 -16.37 -15.53 -2.41
C GLY A 295 -14.93 -15.60 -1.91
N ARG A 296 -14.44 -16.80 -1.59
CA ARG A 296 -13.07 -17.02 -1.08
C ARG A 296 -11.96 -16.67 -2.07
N ILE A 297 -12.21 -16.70 -3.38
CA ILE A 297 -11.21 -16.33 -4.40
C ILE A 297 -10.82 -14.85 -4.29
N TRP A 298 -11.76 -14.00 -3.88
CA TRP A 298 -11.60 -12.55 -3.89
C TRP A 298 -11.39 -11.93 -2.50
N SER A 299 -11.62 -12.70 -1.43
CA SER A 299 -11.21 -12.36 -0.06
C SER A 299 -9.69 -12.26 0.08
#